data_AF-A0A352AR56-F1
#
_entry.id   AF-A0A352AR56-F1
#
_cell.length_a   1.000
_cell.length_b   1.000
_cell.length_c   1.000
_cell.angle_alpha   90.00
_cell.angle_beta   90.00
_cell.angle_gamma   90.00
#
_symmetry.space_group_name_H-M   'P 1'
#
loop_
_entity.id
_entity.type
_entity.pdbx_description
1 polymer ?
#
loop_
_entity_poly.entity_id
_entity_poly.type
_entity_poly.pdbx_seq_one_letter_code
_entity_poly.pdbx_strand_id
1 'polypeptide(L)'
;MNENLAVTLGELQAQIYWLHDAEKFTELALAAASIYKNLGYKEKPAETAGQLISEAYQLCDKADLAEQIGNYNQEIQFYEEVKNKLTEVETVLGYQISIARHQMQWWLHFRHQQKLQILRHLFLQHLKAVGWSNLITALKLTYFLMEIGRVHKQRDLETTRHNAIQYWQELLKTKPQQYPYLG
;
A
#
# COMPACT_ATOMS: atom_id res chain seq x y z
N MET A 1 11.74 0.43 21.28
CA MET A 1 10.88 -0.70 20.86
C MET A 1 10.19 -0.42 19.52
N ASN A 2 9.49 0.71 19.36
CA ASN A 2 8.87 1.08 18.07
C ASN A 2 9.86 1.38 16.93
N GLU A 3 11.07 1.84 17.24
CA GLU A 3 12.06 2.19 16.22
C GLU A 3 12.55 0.96 15.42
N ASN A 4 12.87 -0.14 16.10
CA ASN A 4 13.25 -1.39 15.45
C ASN A 4 12.09 -1.96 14.61
N LEU A 5 10.86 -1.91 15.12
CA LEU A 5 9.68 -2.32 14.36
C LEU A 5 9.49 -1.46 13.10
N ALA A 6 9.62 -0.13 13.21
CA ALA A 6 9.47 0.76 12.06
C ALA A 6 10.53 0.51 10.98
N VAL A 7 11.77 0.19 11.39
CA VAL A 7 12.85 -0.19 10.46
C VAL A 7 12.45 -1.45 9.69
N THR A 8 12.09 -2.53 10.39
CA THR A 8 11.68 -3.80 9.77
C THR A 8 10.52 -3.61 8.79
N LEU A 9 9.47 -2.87 9.19
CA LEU A 9 8.31 -2.63 8.35
C LEU A 9 8.63 -1.77 7.12
N GLY A 10 9.47 -0.74 7.29
CA GLY A 10 9.93 0.11 6.19
C GLY A 10 10.79 -0.64 5.18
N GLU A 11 11.66 -1.54 5.64
CA GLU A 11 12.47 -2.41 4.77
C GLU A 11 11.59 -3.37 3.97
N LEU A 12 10.64 -4.03 4.62
CA LEU A 12 9.68 -4.92 3.94
C LEU A 12 8.82 -4.16 2.91
N GLN A 13 8.34 -2.96 3.24
CA GLN A 13 7.57 -2.14 2.32
C GLN A 13 8.40 -1.73 1.09
N ALA A 14 9.64 -1.28 1.30
CA ALA A 14 10.53 -0.95 0.18
C ALA A 14 10.86 -2.19 -0.68
N GLN A 15 11.01 -3.35 -0.04
CA GLN A 15 11.26 -4.62 -0.72
C GLN A 15 10.08 -5.03 -1.61
N ILE A 16 8.84 -4.84 -1.17
CA ILE A 16 7.63 -5.15 -1.96
C ILE A 16 7.65 -4.47 -3.32
N TYR A 17 8.02 -3.19 -3.39
CA TYR A 17 8.08 -2.46 -4.67
C TYR A 17 9.13 -3.03 -5.63
N TRP A 18 10.29 -3.46 -5.12
CA TRP A 18 11.32 -4.09 -5.96
C TRP A 18 10.99 -5.52 -6.37
N LEU A 19 10.30 -6.26 -5.50
CA LEU A 19 9.80 -7.59 -5.84
C LEU A 19 8.71 -7.50 -6.91
N HIS A 20 7.87 -6.46 -6.88
CA HIS A 20 6.88 -6.19 -7.92
C HIS A 20 7.56 -5.91 -9.27
N ASP A 21 8.52 -4.98 -9.32
CA ASP A 21 9.29 -4.69 -10.53
C ASP A 21 10.04 -5.92 -11.11
N ALA A 22 10.44 -6.84 -10.24
CA ALA A 22 11.12 -8.08 -10.62
C ALA A 22 10.16 -9.25 -10.87
N GLU A 23 8.84 -9.01 -10.84
CA GLU A 23 7.78 -10.01 -10.99
C GLU A 23 7.88 -11.20 -10.00
N LYS A 24 8.51 -10.98 -8.84
CA LYS A 24 8.70 -11.96 -7.76
C LYS A 24 7.50 -11.97 -6.81
N PHE A 25 6.35 -12.34 -7.35
CA PHE A 25 5.06 -12.25 -6.65
C PHE A 25 4.93 -13.16 -5.43
N THR A 26 5.62 -14.31 -5.40
CA THR A 26 5.63 -15.19 -4.23
C THR A 26 6.37 -14.55 -3.07
N GLU A 27 7.56 -14.01 -3.31
CA GLU A 27 8.35 -13.29 -2.32
C GLU A 27 7.67 -12.00 -1.88
N LEU A 28 6.98 -11.31 -2.80
CA LEU A 28 6.17 -10.14 -2.47
C LEU A 28 5.07 -10.51 -1.47
N ALA A 29 4.34 -11.60 -1.72
CA ALA A 29 3.31 -12.08 -0.81
C ALA A 29 3.89 -12.40 0.58
N LEU A 30 5.08 -13.00 0.65
CA LEU A 30 5.78 -13.28 1.91
C LEU A 30 6.21 -12.01 2.64
N ALA A 31 6.71 -10.99 1.92
CA ALA A 31 7.07 -9.71 2.50
C ALA A 31 5.84 -8.97 3.06
N ALA A 32 4.74 -8.94 2.30
CA ALA A 32 3.47 -8.36 2.74
C ALA A 32 2.89 -9.10 3.96
N ALA A 33 2.92 -10.44 3.95
CA ALA A 33 2.53 -11.23 5.12
C ALA A 33 3.41 -10.93 6.34
N SER A 34 4.72 -10.77 6.14
CA SER A 34 5.67 -10.45 7.21
C SER A 34 5.38 -9.10 7.86
N ILE A 35 4.94 -8.10 7.10
CA ILE A 35 4.47 -6.82 7.65
C ILE A 35 3.36 -7.07 8.66
N TYR A 36 2.30 -7.78 8.29
CA TYR A 36 1.17 -8.03 9.19
C TYR A 36 1.54 -8.94 10.37
N LYS A 37 2.40 -9.95 10.19
CA LYS A 37 2.92 -10.75 11.31
C LYS A 37 3.65 -9.87 12.33
N ASN A 38 4.51 -8.95 11.86
CA ASN A 38 5.22 -7.99 12.73
C ASN A 38 4.30 -6.97 13.40
N LEU A 39 3.14 -6.67 12.79
CA LEU A 39 2.09 -5.83 13.38
C LEU A 39 1.21 -6.57 14.39
N GLY A 40 1.46 -7.87 14.64
CA GLY A 40 0.77 -8.69 15.63
C GLY A 40 -0.45 -9.46 15.12
N TYR A 41 -0.68 -9.48 13.81
CA TYR A 41 -1.73 -10.32 13.22
C TYR A 41 -1.35 -11.80 13.31
N LYS A 42 -2.37 -12.67 13.44
CA LYS A 42 -2.18 -14.12 13.42
C LYS A 42 -1.59 -14.55 12.07
N GLU A 43 -0.81 -15.62 12.12
CA GLU A 43 -0.08 -16.15 10.96
C GLU A 43 -0.95 -16.36 9.71
N LYS A 44 -2.04 -17.14 9.83
CA LYS A 44 -2.90 -17.46 8.69
C LYS A 44 -3.58 -16.21 8.08
N PRO A 45 -4.23 -15.31 8.84
CA PRO A 45 -4.72 -14.04 8.28
C PRO A 45 -3.64 -13.20 7.59
N ALA A 46 -2.45 -13.11 8.17
CA ALA A 46 -1.35 -12.36 7.57
C ALA A 46 -0.88 -12.96 6.23
N GLU A 47 -0.79 -14.29 6.14
CA GLU A 47 -0.44 -15.01 4.91
C GLU A 47 -1.49 -14.82 3.82
N THR A 48 -2.77 -14.96 4.18
CA THR A 48 -3.88 -14.69 3.24
C THR A 48 -3.86 -13.24 2.77
N ALA A 49 -3.64 -12.27 3.66
CA ALA A 49 -3.51 -10.86 3.29
C ALA A 49 -2.34 -10.63 2.31
N GLY A 50 -1.17 -11.24 2.57
CA GLY A 50 -0.01 -11.14 1.68
C GLY A 50 -0.28 -11.71 0.28
N GLN A 51 -0.95 -12.86 0.20
CA GLN A 51 -1.36 -13.45 -1.08
C GLN A 51 -2.30 -12.55 -1.87
N LEU A 52 -3.35 -12.02 -1.21
CA LEU A 52 -4.31 -11.11 -1.83
C LEU A 52 -3.68 -9.81 -2.32
N ILE A 53 -2.72 -9.25 -1.57
CA ILE A 53 -1.96 -8.06 -2.00
C ILE A 53 -1.13 -8.38 -3.25
N SER A 54 -0.47 -9.53 -3.29
CA SER A 54 0.28 -9.97 -4.47
C SER A 54 -0.61 -10.17 -5.71
N GLU A 55 -1.81 -10.73 -5.53
CA GLU A 55 -2.81 -10.82 -6.59
C GLU A 55 -3.28 -9.43 -7.05
N ALA A 56 -3.44 -8.47 -6.14
CA ALA A 56 -3.79 -7.09 -6.48
C ALA A 56 -2.71 -6.41 -7.34
N TYR A 57 -1.42 -6.63 -7.04
CA TYR A 57 -0.32 -6.15 -7.90
C TYR A 57 -0.38 -6.76 -9.30
N GLN A 58 -0.58 -8.07 -9.43
CA GLN A 58 -0.71 -8.73 -10.74
C GLN A 58 -1.92 -8.23 -11.54
N LEU A 59 -3.02 -7.89 -10.87
CA LEU A 59 -4.18 -7.27 -11.52
C LEU A 59 -3.87 -5.86 -12.01
N CYS A 60 -3.06 -5.09 -11.28
CA CYS A 60 -2.56 -3.79 -11.75
C CYS A 60 -1.68 -3.92 -12.99
N ASP A 61 -0.83 -4.95 -13.09
CA ASP A 61 -0.03 -5.19 -14.29
C ASP A 61 -0.93 -5.52 -15.50
N LYS A 62 -2.01 -6.27 -15.29
CA LYS A 62 -3.02 -6.50 -16.33
C LYS A 62 -3.78 -5.23 -16.70
N ALA A 63 -4.08 -4.37 -15.74
CA ALA A 63 -4.69 -3.06 -15.98
C ALA A 63 -3.77 -2.16 -16.82
N ASP A 64 -2.46 -2.17 -16.54
CA ASP A 64 -1.45 -1.46 -17.33
C ASP A 64 -1.42 -1.95 -18.79
N LEU A 65 -1.42 -3.27 -19.01
CA LEU A 65 -1.50 -3.83 -20.35
C LEU A 65 -2.77 -3.40 -21.09
N ALA A 66 -3.92 -3.34 -20.39
CA ALA A 66 -5.17 -2.86 -20.96
C ALA A 66 -5.14 -1.36 -21.31
N GLU A 67 -4.52 -0.53 -20.48
CA GLU A 67 -4.30 0.90 -20.72
C GLU A 67 -3.43 1.13 -21.96
N GLN A 68 -2.31 0.40 -22.08
CA GLN A 68 -1.37 0.51 -23.19
C GLN A 68 -1.99 0.19 -24.55
N ILE A 69 -3.00 -0.70 -24.60
CA ILE A 69 -3.75 -1.02 -25.82
C ILE A 69 -5.02 -0.17 -26.00
N GLY A 70 -5.25 0.81 -25.12
CA GLY A 70 -6.40 1.71 -25.17
C GLY A 70 -7.74 1.08 -24.74
N ASN A 71 -7.72 -0.07 -24.08
CA ASN A 71 -8.93 -0.75 -23.61
C ASN A 71 -9.34 -0.28 -22.20
N TYR A 72 -9.89 0.93 -22.15
CA TYR A 72 -10.30 1.58 -20.90
C TYR A 72 -11.30 0.77 -20.07
N ASN A 73 -12.28 0.11 -20.71
CA ASN A 73 -13.27 -0.67 -19.98
C ASN A 73 -12.62 -1.86 -19.24
N GLN A 74 -11.65 -2.50 -19.88
CA GLN A 74 -10.93 -3.62 -19.28
C GLN A 74 -9.96 -3.16 -18.19
N GLU A 75 -9.27 -2.03 -18.38
CA GLU A 75 -8.46 -1.39 -17.34
C GLU A 75 -9.29 -1.16 -16.06
N ILE A 76 -10.45 -0.52 -16.20
CA ILE A 76 -11.34 -0.24 -15.06
C ILE A 76 -11.85 -1.53 -14.42
N GLN A 77 -12.17 -2.57 -15.22
CA GLN A 77 -12.55 -3.87 -14.67
C GLN A 77 -11.45 -4.46 -13.78
N PHE A 78 -10.19 -4.42 -14.22
CA PHE A 78 -9.07 -4.91 -13.40
C PHE A 78 -8.90 -4.09 -12.12
N TYR A 79 -9.05 -2.77 -12.15
CA TYR A 79 -9.02 -1.97 -10.93
C TYR A 79 -10.20 -2.27 -9.99
N GLU A 80 -11.39 -2.59 -10.51
CA GLU A 80 -12.50 -3.06 -9.66
C GLU A 80 -12.18 -4.41 -9.00
N GLU A 81 -11.49 -5.32 -9.70
CA GLU A 81 -10.98 -6.57 -9.13
C GLU A 81 -9.90 -6.32 -8.06
N VAL A 82 -8.97 -5.37 -8.28
CA VAL A 82 -8.00 -4.90 -7.27
C VAL A 82 -8.73 -4.45 -6.01
N LYS A 83 -9.74 -3.58 -6.14
CA LYS A 83 -10.52 -3.10 -5.00
C LYS A 83 -11.16 -4.26 -4.23
N ASN A 84 -11.67 -5.28 -4.93
CA ASN A 84 -12.26 -6.45 -4.28
C ASN A 84 -11.22 -7.23 -3.48
N LYS A 85 -10.03 -7.49 -4.05
CA LYS A 85 -8.92 -8.13 -3.34
C LYS A 85 -8.49 -7.36 -2.09
N LEU A 86 -8.39 -6.04 -2.20
CA LEU A 86 -8.04 -5.19 -1.05
C LEU A 86 -9.16 -5.16 0.01
N THR A 87 -10.42 -5.28 -0.39
CA THR A 87 -11.55 -5.42 0.55
C THR A 87 -11.54 -6.78 1.26
N GLU A 88 -11.10 -7.84 0.57
CA GLU A 88 -10.87 -9.15 1.18
C GLU A 88 -9.73 -9.10 2.20
N VAL A 89 -8.63 -8.37 1.92
CA VAL A 89 -7.55 -8.11 2.88
C VAL A 89 -8.11 -7.44 4.14
N GLU A 90 -8.89 -6.37 3.98
CA GLU A 90 -9.54 -5.67 5.09
C GLU A 90 -10.40 -6.62 5.93
N THR A 91 -11.17 -7.49 5.28
CA THR A 91 -12.04 -8.46 5.94
C THR A 91 -11.24 -9.48 6.75
N VAL A 92 -10.18 -10.04 6.17
CA VAL A 92 -9.30 -11.03 6.82
C VAL A 92 -8.55 -10.43 8.00
N LEU A 93 -8.17 -9.15 7.91
CA LEU A 93 -7.50 -8.42 8.97
C LEU A 93 -8.47 -7.74 9.97
N GLY A 94 -9.78 -7.87 9.76
CA GLY A 94 -10.80 -7.35 10.68
C GLY A 94 -10.91 -5.82 10.71
N TYR A 95 -10.61 -5.14 9.60
CA TYR A 95 -10.70 -3.68 9.49
C TYR A 95 -12.17 -3.25 9.63
N GLN A 96 -12.39 -2.17 10.39
CA GLN A 96 -13.74 -1.65 10.64
C GLN A 96 -14.15 -0.58 9.62
N ILE A 97 -13.16 0.10 9.04
CA ILE A 97 -13.36 1.19 8.08
C ILE A 97 -12.63 0.82 6.79
N SER A 98 -13.35 0.72 5.69
CA SER A 98 -12.71 0.44 4.41
C SER A 98 -11.94 1.65 3.85
N ILE A 99 -10.71 1.37 3.45
CA ILE A 99 -9.75 2.20 2.73
C ILE A 99 -9.40 1.64 1.35
N ALA A 100 -9.80 0.40 1.02
CA ALA A 100 -9.51 -0.32 -0.23
C ALA A 100 -9.87 0.50 -1.48
N ARG A 101 -11.02 1.18 -1.47
CA ARG A 101 -11.41 2.08 -2.57
C ARG A 101 -10.41 3.22 -2.75
N HIS A 102 -9.90 3.80 -1.66
CA HIS A 102 -8.93 4.88 -1.75
C HIS A 102 -7.59 4.36 -2.26
N GLN A 103 -7.14 3.19 -1.78
CA GLN A 103 -5.94 2.52 -2.26
C GLN A 103 -5.98 2.28 -3.77
N MET A 104 -7.03 1.59 -4.25
CA MET A 104 -7.22 1.33 -5.68
C MET A 104 -7.25 2.62 -6.52
N GLN A 105 -7.97 3.64 -6.06
CA GLN A 105 -8.12 4.88 -6.83
C GLN A 105 -6.78 5.61 -6.97
N TRP A 106 -5.96 5.70 -5.92
CA TRP A 106 -4.67 6.36 -6.07
C TRP A 106 -3.71 5.55 -6.96
N TRP A 107 -3.79 4.21 -7.00
CA TRP A 107 -3.06 3.38 -7.98
C TRP A 107 -3.47 3.70 -9.42
N LEU A 108 -4.77 3.70 -9.71
CA LEU A 108 -5.31 4.11 -11.01
C LEU A 108 -4.82 5.51 -11.40
N HIS A 109 -5.00 6.49 -10.51
CA HIS A 109 -4.61 7.87 -10.79
C HIS A 109 -3.09 8.06 -10.91
N PHE A 110 -2.30 7.22 -10.25
CA PHE A 110 -0.84 7.21 -10.38
C PHE A 110 -0.43 6.84 -11.80
N ARG A 111 -1.06 5.83 -12.39
CA ARG A 111 -0.83 5.44 -13.79
C ARG A 111 -1.17 6.57 -14.76
N HIS A 112 -2.32 7.19 -14.56
CA HIS A 112 -2.79 8.34 -15.35
C HIS A 112 -2.14 9.68 -14.99
N GLN A 113 -1.14 9.69 -14.09
CA GLN A 113 -0.40 10.89 -13.66
C GLN A 113 -1.28 12.02 -13.09
N GLN A 114 -2.45 11.69 -12.54
CA GLN A 114 -3.44 12.64 -12.01
C GLN A 114 -3.11 13.06 -10.56
N LYS A 115 -2.06 13.87 -10.40
CA LYS A 115 -1.45 14.25 -9.10
C LYS A 115 -2.44 14.67 -8.01
N LEU A 116 -3.44 15.49 -8.34
CA LEU A 116 -4.44 15.95 -7.36
C LEU A 116 -5.32 14.80 -6.85
N GLN A 117 -5.68 13.86 -7.71
CA GLN A 117 -6.47 12.70 -7.31
C GLN A 117 -5.65 11.71 -6.50
N ILE A 118 -4.37 11.49 -6.87
CA ILE A 118 -3.43 10.69 -6.07
C ILE A 118 -3.37 11.27 -4.64
N LEU A 119 -3.09 12.57 -4.51
CA LEU A 119 -2.99 13.24 -3.22
C LEU A 119 -4.27 13.12 -2.40
N ARG A 120 -5.43 13.35 -3.03
CA ARG A 120 -6.74 13.25 -2.37
C ARG A 120 -6.98 11.84 -1.83
N HIS A 121 -6.79 10.82 -2.65
CA HIS A 121 -7.10 9.44 -2.26
C HIS A 121 -6.11 8.92 -1.22
N LEU A 122 -4.81 9.23 -1.34
CA LEU A 122 -3.82 8.94 -0.30
C LEU A 122 -4.18 9.61 1.02
N PHE A 123 -4.51 10.89 1.00
CA PHE A 123 -4.90 11.60 2.23
C PHE A 123 -6.15 11.00 2.88
N LEU A 124 -7.18 10.67 2.10
CA LEU A 124 -8.40 10.05 2.62
C LEU A 124 -8.15 8.64 3.20
N GLN A 125 -7.28 7.85 2.57
CA GLN A 125 -6.85 6.55 3.10
C GLN A 125 -6.19 6.70 4.47
N HIS A 126 -5.21 7.59 4.61
CA HIS A 126 -4.53 7.81 5.89
C HIS A 126 -5.47 8.40 6.94
N LEU A 127 -6.22 9.45 6.61
CA LEU A 127 -7.11 10.13 7.55
C LEU A 127 -8.19 9.19 8.08
N LYS A 128 -8.72 8.28 7.27
CA LYS A 128 -9.68 7.26 7.72
C LYS A 128 -9.08 6.30 8.74
N ALA A 129 -7.82 5.91 8.57
CA ALA A 129 -7.16 4.97 9.46
C ALA A 129 -6.70 5.62 10.78
N VAL A 130 -6.13 6.83 10.73
CA VAL A 130 -5.57 7.51 11.91
C VAL A 130 -6.56 8.44 12.62
N GLY A 131 -7.64 8.83 11.94
CA GLY A 131 -8.68 9.73 12.46
C GLY A 131 -8.31 11.21 12.46
N TRP A 132 -9.32 12.06 12.65
CA TRP A 132 -9.19 13.53 12.61
C TRP A 132 -8.29 14.11 13.69
N SER A 133 -8.19 13.46 14.86
CA SER A 133 -7.26 13.85 15.92
C SER A 133 -5.79 13.76 15.52
N ASN A 134 -5.48 13.00 14.45
CA ASN A 134 -4.14 12.78 13.92
C ASN A 134 -3.95 13.41 12.53
N LEU A 135 -4.59 14.56 12.26
CA LEU A 135 -4.54 15.24 10.95
C LEU A 135 -3.11 15.50 10.45
N ILE A 136 -2.22 15.99 11.33
CA ILE A 136 -0.82 16.27 10.98
C ILE A 136 -0.10 14.97 10.60
N THR A 137 -0.35 13.88 11.32
CA THR A 137 0.17 12.55 10.99
C THR A 137 -0.34 12.12 9.61
N ALA A 138 -1.64 12.23 9.33
CA ALA A 138 -2.20 11.87 8.02
C ALA A 138 -1.52 12.64 6.86
N LEU A 139 -1.23 13.94 7.05
CA LEU A 139 -0.49 14.73 6.06
C LEU A 139 0.94 14.22 5.83
N LYS A 140 1.67 13.90 6.91
CA LYS A 140 3.03 13.34 6.82
C LYS A 140 3.04 11.96 6.16
N LEU A 141 2.10 11.08 6.50
CA LEU A 141 1.99 9.75 5.90
C LEU A 141 1.76 9.85 4.39
N THR A 142 0.86 10.74 3.97
CA THR A 142 0.64 11.04 2.55
C THR A 142 1.91 11.58 1.88
N TYR A 143 2.64 12.48 2.54
CA TYR A 143 3.90 13.00 2.01
C TYR A 143 4.94 11.90 1.82
N PHE A 144 5.17 11.04 2.82
CA PHE A 144 6.14 9.96 2.71
C PHE A 144 5.78 8.97 1.60
N LEU A 145 4.50 8.60 1.44
CA LEU A 145 4.10 7.68 0.37
C LEU A 145 4.24 8.29 -1.03
N MET A 146 3.97 9.58 -1.18
CA MET A 146 4.26 10.32 -2.41
C MET A 146 5.75 10.33 -2.74
N GLU A 147 6.60 10.59 -1.74
CA GLU A 147 8.05 10.59 -1.92
C GLU A 147 8.58 9.20 -2.27
N ILE A 148 8.11 8.15 -1.59
CA ILE A 148 8.41 6.74 -1.92
C ILE A 148 8.13 6.47 -3.39
N GLY A 149 6.92 6.79 -3.89
CA GLY A 149 6.57 6.58 -5.29
C GLY A 149 7.46 7.38 -6.25
N ARG A 150 7.83 8.62 -5.88
CA ARG A 150 8.73 9.48 -6.67
C ARG A 150 10.14 8.91 -6.77
N VAL A 151 10.74 8.49 -5.64
CA VAL A 151 12.13 8.01 -5.60
C VAL A 151 12.26 6.57 -6.09
N HIS A 152 11.22 5.75 -5.92
CA HIS A 152 11.14 4.41 -6.51
C HIS A 152 11.21 4.48 -8.04
N LYS A 153 10.48 5.42 -8.66
CA LYS A 153 10.59 5.68 -10.12
C LYS A 153 12.01 6.09 -10.56
N GLN A 154 12.80 6.66 -9.66
CA GLN A 154 14.20 7.02 -9.89
C GLN A 154 15.18 5.87 -9.61
N ARG A 155 14.69 4.69 -9.22
CA ARG A 155 15.49 3.51 -8.85
C ARG A 155 16.43 3.77 -7.66
N ASP A 156 16.09 4.73 -6.80
CA ASP A 156 16.84 5.04 -5.57
C ASP A 156 16.34 4.19 -4.39
N LEU A 157 16.98 3.04 -4.19
CA LEU A 157 16.62 2.07 -3.16
C LEU A 157 16.81 2.61 -1.75
N GLU A 158 17.92 3.31 -1.48
CA GLU A 158 18.24 3.80 -0.14
C GLU A 158 17.26 4.88 0.31
N THR A 159 16.93 5.83 -0.57
CA THR A 159 15.97 6.88 -0.25
C THR A 159 14.55 6.33 -0.16
N THR A 160 14.20 5.32 -0.99
CA THR A 160 12.91 4.61 -0.88
C THR A 160 12.78 3.95 0.49
N ARG A 161 13.81 3.22 0.92
CA ARG A 161 13.88 2.57 2.23
C ARG A 161 13.79 3.59 3.36
N HIS A 162 14.57 4.67 3.30
CA HIS A 162 14.55 5.72 4.31
C HIS A 162 13.14 6.33 4.48
N ASN A 163 12.47 6.69 3.38
CA ASN A 163 11.12 7.25 3.44
C ASN A 163 10.08 6.24 3.95
N ALA A 164 10.21 4.95 3.61
CA ALA A 164 9.35 3.90 4.15
C ALA A 164 9.54 3.73 5.66
N ILE A 165 10.77 3.80 6.16
CA ILE A 165 11.04 3.79 7.61
C ILE A 165 10.41 5.02 8.28
N GLN A 166 10.56 6.21 7.71
CA GLN A 166 9.93 7.43 8.25
C GLN A 166 8.40 7.34 8.28
N TYR A 167 7.79 6.76 7.24
CA TYR A 167 6.35 6.48 7.17
C TYR A 167 5.91 5.61 8.35
N TRP A 168 6.56 4.46 8.58
CA TRP A 168 6.20 3.57 9.69
C TRP A 168 6.52 4.17 11.06
N GLN A 169 7.61 4.92 11.20
CA GLN A 169 7.94 5.63 12.43
C GLN A 169 6.84 6.61 12.81
N GLU A 170 6.30 7.38 11.85
CA GLU A 170 5.21 8.31 12.12
C GLU A 170 3.89 7.58 12.41
N LEU A 171 3.56 6.55 11.63
CA LEU A 171 2.33 5.76 11.78
C LEU A 171 2.25 5.05 13.14
N LEU A 172 3.33 4.43 13.59
CA LEU A 172 3.36 3.68 14.85
C LEU A 172 3.21 4.57 16.09
N LYS A 173 3.40 5.90 15.98
CA LYS A 173 3.15 6.85 17.07
C LYS A 173 1.66 6.95 17.40
N THR A 174 0.78 6.78 16.40
CA THR A 174 -0.66 7.00 16.58
C THR A 174 -1.40 5.77 17.09
N LYS A 175 -0.78 4.57 17.02
CA LYS A 175 -1.39 3.28 17.40
C LYS A 175 -2.82 3.13 16.84
N PRO A 176 -2.99 3.24 15.51
CA PRO A 176 -4.32 3.26 14.92
C PRO A 176 -5.02 1.90 15.15
N GLN A 177 -6.35 1.90 15.14
CA GLN A 177 -7.14 0.66 15.25
C GLN A 177 -6.92 -0.28 14.05
N GLN A 178 -6.55 0.29 12.90
CA GLN A 178 -6.18 -0.42 11.68
C GLN A 178 -5.03 0.32 11.00
N TYR A 179 -4.17 -0.40 10.30
CA TYR A 179 -3.05 0.20 9.59
C TYR A 179 -3.49 0.63 8.18
N PRO A 180 -3.14 1.83 7.70
CA PRO A 180 -3.51 2.29 6.37
C PRO A 180 -2.75 1.61 5.21
N TYR A 181 -1.94 0.58 5.47
CA TYR A 181 -1.09 -0.06 4.46
C TYR A 181 -1.78 -1.32 3.89
N LEU A 182 -1.99 -1.36 2.57
CA LEU A 182 -2.59 -2.49 1.83
C LEU A 182 -1.78 -2.86 0.57
N GLY A 183 -0.46 -2.60 0.57
CA GLY A 183 0.41 -2.71 -0.60
C GLY A 183 1.02 -1.37 -0.98
#